data_AF-A0A1R0ZIY3-F1
#
_entry.id   AF-A0A1R0ZIY3-F1
#
_cell.length_a   1.000
_cell.length_b   1.000
_cell.length_c   1.000
_cell.angle_alpha   90.00
_cell.angle_beta   90.00
_cell.angle_gamma   90.00
#
_symmetry.space_group_name_H-M   'P 1'
#
loop_
_entity.id
_entity.type
_entity.pdbx_description
1 polymer ?
#
loop_
_entity_poly.entity_id
_entity_poly.type
_entity_poly.pdbx_seq_one_letter_code
_entity_poly.pdbx_strand_id
1 'polypeptide(L)'
;MLKGKLENKRFKALPNGLTLRMKRGPNGWSVPYYDVRDIFADIQNSFRNNPDIMRINREQGYAKVNDMLIEEIANKIGGIYSVFK
;
A
#
# COMPACT_ATOMS: atom_id res chain seq x y z
N MET A 1 28.94 -5.92 21.99
CA MET A 1 28.07 -7.01 21.51
C MET A 1 27.62 -6.66 20.09
N LEU A 2 27.96 -7.49 19.11
CA LEU A 2 27.80 -7.26 17.68
C LEU A 2 26.46 -7.80 17.17
N LYS A 3 25.87 -7.08 16.20
CA LYS A 3 24.86 -7.50 15.19
C LYS A 3 23.41 -7.61 15.72
N GLY A 4 22.38 -7.19 14.99
CA GLY A 4 22.28 -7.10 13.53
C GLY A 4 21.50 -5.89 13.03
N LYS A 5 22.02 -5.36 11.92
CA LYS A 5 21.32 -4.63 10.87
C LYS A 5 19.83 -5.01 10.84
N LEU A 6 18.96 -4.07 11.19
CA LEU A 6 17.64 -4.03 10.57
C LEU A 6 17.87 -3.60 9.13
N GLU A 7 18.17 -4.59 8.30
CA GLU A 7 18.39 -4.43 6.88
C GLU A 7 17.23 -3.63 6.29
N ASN A 8 17.60 -2.54 5.62
CA ASN A 8 16.79 -1.85 4.64
C ASN A 8 16.07 -2.90 3.80
N LYS A 9 14.80 -3.17 4.12
CA LYS A 9 13.91 -3.93 3.26
C LYS A 9 13.82 -3.15 1.97
N ARG A 10 14.52 -3.65 0.94
CA ARG A 10 14.65 -3.03 -0.38
C ARG A 10 13.28 -2.58 -0.87
N PHE A 11 13.10 -1.26 -0.87
CA PHE A 11 11.93 -0.61 -1.44
C PHE A 11 12.04 -0.74 -2.96
N LYS A 12 10.96 -1.15 -3.61
CA LYS A 12 10.92 -1.20 -5.07
C LYS A 12 10.77 0.24 -5.54
N ALA A 13 11.89 0.87 -5.91
CA ALA A 13 11.86 2.14 -6.61
C ALA A 13 11.03 1.95 -7.88
N LEU A 14 9.98 2.74 -8.04
CA LEU A 14 9.26 2.80 -9.30
C LEU A 14 10.19 3.41 -10.36
N PRO A 15 10.02 3.08 -11.66
CA PRO A 15 10.89 3.56 -12.74
C PRO A 15 11.03 5.09 -12.83
N ASN A 16 10.14 5.83 -12.16
CA ASN A 16 10.12 7.30 -12.08
C ASN A 16 10.87 7.86 -10.84
N GLY A 17 11.59 7.04 -10.08
CA GLY A 17 12.32 7.45 -8.88
C GLY A 17 11.46 7.53 -7.60
N LEU A 18 10.17 7.22 -7.66
CA LEU A 18 9.32 7.22 -6.47
C LEU A 18 9.61 6.01 -5.59
N THR A 19 9.69 6.26 -4.28
CA THR A 19 9.79 5.23 -3.24
C THR A 19 8.47 5.12 -2.51
N LEU A 20 7.89 3.92 -2.54
CA LEU A 20 6.69 3.59 -1.78
C LEU A 20 7.08 3.05 -0.41
N ARG A 21 6.47 3.58 0.65
CA ARG A 21 6.71 3.12 2.02
C ARG A 21 5.40 2.83 2.74
N MET A 22 5.35 1.65 3.34
CA MET A 22 4.29 1.26 4.27
C MET A 22 4.89 1.06 5.65
N LYS A 23 4.30 1.69 6.66
CA LYS A 23 4.69 1.55 8.07
C LYS A 23 3.50 1.13 8.92
N ARG A 24 3.78 0.62 10.11
CA ARG A 24 2.78 0.52 11.18
C ARG A 24 2.36 1.92 11.61
N GLY A 25 1.07 2.11 11.86
CA GLY A 25 0.56 3.28 12.54
C GLY A 25 0.99 3.31 14.02
N PRO A 26 0.67 4.41 14.73
CA PRO A 26 1.06 4.59 16.15
C PRO A 26 0.49 3.50 17.06
N ASN A 27 -0.65 2.89 16.69
CA ASN A 27 -1.30 1.81 17.44
C ASN A 27 -0.88 0.41 16.97
N GLY A 28 0.14 0.30 16.11
CA GLY A 28 0.50 -0.98 15.48
C GLY A 28 -0.43 -1.37 14.33
N TRP A 29 -0.44 -2.65 13.98
CA TRP A 29 -1.41 -3.19 13.02
C TRP A 29 -2.76 -3.34 13.70
N SER A 30 -3.84 -2.90 13.04
CA SER A 30 -5.21 -3.05 13.56
C SER A 30 -5.80 -4.45 13.33
N VAL A 31 -5.09 -5.30 12.57
CA VAL A 31 -5.57 -6.61 12.14
C VAL A 31 -4.52 -7.70 12.38
N PRO A 32 -4.95 -8.95 12.64
CA PRO A 32 -4.07 -10.12 12.62
C PRO A 32 -3.33 -10.27 11.29
N TYR A 33 -2.11 -10.81 11.34
CA TYR A 33 -1.31 -11.04 10.13
C TYR A 33 -2.00 -11.92 9.08
N TYR A 34 -2.74 -12.93 9.54
CA TYR A 34 -3.44 -13.89 8.69
C TYR A 34 -4.52 -13.23 7.83
N ASP A 35 -5.13 -12.15 8.34
CA ASP A 35 -6.23 -11.44 7.70
C ASP A 35 -5.74 -10.44 6.63
N VAL A 36 -4.45 -10.09 6.65
CA VAL A 36 -3.87 -9.11 5.71
C VAL A 36 -4.04 -9.56 4.26
N ARG A 37 -3.92 -10.87 3.99
CA ARG A 37 -4.09 -11.42 2.64
C ARG A 37 -5.52 -11.23 2.15
N ASP A 38 -6.49 -11.54 3.00
CA ASP A 38 -7.91 -11.47 2.66
C ASP A 38 -8.34 -10.03 2.46
N ILE A 39 -7.87 -9.12 3.33
CA ILE A 39 -8.06 -7.67 3.18
C ILE A 39 -7.50 -7.18 1.83
N PHE A 40 -6.31 -7.64 1.45
CA PHE A 40 -5.72 -7.28 0.16
C PHE A 40 -6.60 -7.72 -1.01
N ALA A 41 -7.09 -8.96 -0.97
CA ALA A 41 -7.93 -9.52 -2.03
C ALA A 41 -9.29 -8.81 -2.12
N ASP A 42 -9.91 -8.53 -0.98
CA ASP A 42 -11.21 -7.86 -0.90
C ASP A 42 -11.14 -6.44 -1.46
N ILE A 43 -10.11 -5.67 -1.08
CA ILE A 43 -9.92 -4.30 -1.58
C ILE A 43 -9.56 -4.31 -3.07
N GLN A 44 -8.72 -5.26 -3.53
CA GLN A 44 -8.44 -5.40 -4.96
C GLN A 44 -9.72 -5.70 -5.77
N ASN A 45 -10.58 -6.57 -5.25
CA ASN A 45 -11.85 -6.89 -5.89
C ASN A 45 -12.82 -5.71 -5.88
N SER A 46 -12.88 -4.93 -4.79
CA SER A 46 -13.73 -3.74 -4.73
C SER A 46 -13.28 -2.68 -5.72
N PHE A 47 -11.97 -2.48 -5.88
CA PHE A 47 -11.41 -1.54 -6.86
C PHE A 47 -11.70 -1.96 -8.30
N ARG A 48 -11.58 -3.27 -8.60
CA ARG A 48 -11.79 -3.80 -9.95
C ARG A 48 -13.21 -3.58 -10.47
N ASN A 49 -14.20 -3.66 -9.56
CA ASN A 49 -15.62 -3.56 -9.91
C ASN A 49 -16.20 -2.16 -9.68
N ASN A 50 -15.38 -1.17 -9.30
CA ASN A 50 -15.85 0.18 -9.00
C ASN A 50 -15.78 1.08 -10.26
N PRO A 51 -16.92 1.60 -10.76
CA PRO A 51 -16.95 2.44 -11.96
C PRO A 51 -16.19 3.77 -11.79
N ASP A 52 -16.11 4.32 -10.57
CA ASP A 52 -15.33 5.53 -10.29
C ASP A 52 -13.83 5.26 -10.38
N ILE A 53 -13.36 4.11 -9.89
CA ILE A 53 -11.96 3.70 -10.04
C ILE A 53 -11.61 3.50 -11.51
N MET A 54 -12.51 2.90 -12.30
CA MET A 54 -12.32 2.77 -13.74
C MET A 54 -12.29 4.14 -14.45
N ARG A 55 -13.09 5.10 -14.00
CA ARG A 55 -13.04 6.49 -14.49
C ARG A 55 -11.70 7.15 -14.14
N ILE A 56 -11.25 7.07 -12.90
CA ILE A 56 -9.96 7.62 -12.45
C ILE A 56 -8.81 6.98 -13.23
N ASN A 57 -8.84 5.68 -13.49
CA ASN A 57 -7.82 5.02 -14.29
C ASN A 57 -7.72 5.61 -15.71
N ARG A 58 -8.87 5.92 -16.33
CA ARG A 58 -8.91 6.54 -17.67
C ARG A 58 -8.42 7.98 -17.67
N GLU A 59 -8.73 8.75 -16.62
CA GLU A 59 -8.40 10.17 -16.52
C GLU A 59 -6.97 10.44 -16.02
N GLN A 60 -6.52 9.69 -15.01
CA GLN A 60 -5.29 9.93 -14.25
C GLN A 60 -4.26 8.79 -14.34
N GLY A 61 -4.65 7.66 -14.96
CA GLY A 61 -3.78 6.53 -15.19
C GLY A 61 -3.64 5.56 -14.01
N TYR A 62 -2.98 4.44 -14.32
CA TYR A 62 -2.85 3.30 -13.41
C TYR A 62 -2.09 3.62 -12.12
N ALA A 63 -1.08 4.51 -12.18
CA ALA A 63 -0.28 4.87 -11.01
C ALA A 63 -1.14 5.46 -9.89
N LYS A 64 -2.09 6.36 -10.23
CA LYS A 64 -3.00 6.97 -9.26
C LYS A 64 -3.91 5.94 -8.61
N VAL A 65 -4.46 5.01 -9.40
CA VAL A 65 -5.32 3.93 -8.89
C VAL A 65 -4.53 3.01 -7.96
N ASN A 66 -3.27 2.70 -8.31
CA ASN A 66 -2.42 1.90 -7.46
C ASN A 66 -2.08 2.60 -6.14
N ASP A 67 -1.84 3.91 -6.14
CA ASP A 67 -1.65 4.68 -4.90
C ASP A 67 -2.90 4.63 -4.01
N MET A 68 -4.08 4.85 -4.58
CA MET A 68 -5.36 4.75 -3.85
C MET A 68 -5.59 3.34 -3.27
N LEU A 69 -5.25 2.30 -4.03
CA LEU A 69 -5.38 0.91 -3.60
C LEU A 69 -4.52 0.63 -2.37
N ILE A 70 -3.23 1.01 -2.43
CA ILE A 70 -2.29 0.74 -1.35
C ILE A 70 -2.59 1.62 -0.12
N GLU A 71 -3.06 2.84 -0.33
CA GLU A 71 -3.54 3.72 0.74
C GLU A 71 -4.74 3.12 1.48
N GLU A 72 -5.74 2.62 0.75
CA GLU A 72 -6.92 1.97 1.36
C GLU A 72 -6.53 0.73 2.18
N ILE A 73 -5.62 -0.08 1.63
CA ILE A 73 -5.09 -1.24 2.35
C ILE A 73 -4.35 -0.79 3.61
N ALA A 74 -3.54 0.28 3.53
CA ALA A 74 -2.85 0.84 4.69
C ALA A 74 -3.85 1.25 5.77
N ASN A 75 -4.87 2.02 5.41
CA ASN A 75 -5.91 2.44 6.35
C ASN A 75 -6.58 1.24 7.02
N LYS A 76 -6.91 0.20 6.24
CA LYS A 76 -7.59 -1.00 6.76
C LYS A 76 -6.73 -1.79 7.74
N ILE A 77 -5.43 -1.93 7.49
CA ILE A 77 -4.52 -2.69 8.35
C ILE A 77 -3.92 -1.85 9.50
N GLY A 78 -4.30 -0.57 9.62
CA GLY A 78 -3.74 0.34 10.63
C GLY A 78 -2.31 0.79 10.29
N GLY A 79 -1.96 0.73 9.01
CA GLY A 79 -0.71 1.22 8.46
C GLY A 79 -0.77 2.69 8.05
N ILE A 80 0.39 3.22 7.71
CA ILE A 80 0.57 4.53 7.09
C ILE A 80 1.26 4.30 5.75
N TYR A 81 0.60 4.71 4.68
CA TYR A 81 1.18 4.76 3.34
C TYR A 81 1.78 6.13 3.08
N SER A 82 2.94 6.17 2.42
CA SER A 82 3.57 7.42 2.00
C SER A 82 4.38 7.20 0.73
N VAL A 83 4.34 8.22 -0.13
CA VAL A 83 5.10 8.28 -1.39
C VAL A 83 6.13 9.39 -1.26
N PHE A 84 7.39 9.08 -1.55
CA PHE A 84 8.49 10.06 -1.50
C PHE A 84 9.28 10.06 -2.82
N LYS A 85 9.87 11.20 -3.13
CA LYS A 85 10.79 11.42 -4.25
C LYS A 85 12.22 11.47 -3.75
#